data_AF-A0A961IGV8-F1
#
_entry.id   AF-A0A961IGV8-F1
#
_cell.length_a   1.000
_cell.length_b   1.000
_cell.length_c   1.000
_cell.angle_alpha   90.00
_cell.angle_beta   90.00
_cell.angle_gamma   90.00
#
_symmetry.space_group_name_H-M   'P 1'
#
loop_
_entity.id
_entity.type
_entity.pdbx_description
1 polymer ?
#
loop_
_entity_poly.entity_id
_entity_poly.type
_entity_poly.pdbx_seq_one_letter_code
_entity_poly.pdbx_strand_id
1 'polypeptide(L)'
;LVILATGILPRTALLQKAGANLTEQQTIQVDANCRTNLTDVYACGVCVSLPQALTGEPIWIPQAASADKSAQVAGANAAGLNLQLPPVCGTLLLRVLDQHVGFTGLSRKIADAKFGSAVRSVMIIAPDRESFLPDAGHITVQMQFDNANGRVIGVAMSGRNGVDKRLDVAATAIAGGLTVEQLALLDLSYAPACNGTRDPLNVAATVAAMERSGFCRAMSAESFLNADHSGATCLDVSSGSVTETPRGMRKLHIPLEELRKRMSELDDVQDDIVVLSEYGRRGYLATRILSGSQKKNVRFLAGGATGLNGMSGIVS
;
A
#
# COMPACT_ATOMS: atom_id res chain seq x y z
N LEU A 1 -27.66 -17.57 -17.67
CA LEU A 1 -27.77 -16.32 -16.88
C LEU A 1 -26.60 -15.42 -17.25
N VAL A 2 -26.84 -14.12 -17.49
CA VAL A 2 -25.78 -13.11 -17.72
C VAL A 2 -25.90 -12.06 -16.61
N ILE A 3 -24.77 -11.70 -16.00
CA ILE A 3 -24.70 -10.67 -14.96
C ILE A 3 -23.87 -9.50 -15.51
N LEU A 4 -24.44 -8.29 -15.54
CA LEU A 4 -23.75 -7.07 -15.99
C LEU A 4 -23.33 -6.24 -14.77
N ALA A 5 -22.02 -6.07 -14.56
CA ALA A 5 -21.44 -5.34 -13.43
C ALA A 5 -20.33 -4.38 -13.91
N THR A 6 -20.64 -3.49 -14.85
CA THR A 6 -19.69 -2.56 -15.50
C THR A 6 -19.54 -1.22 -14.80
N GLY A 7 -20.15 -1.05 -13.62
CA GLY A 7 -20.12 0.18 -12.84
C GLY A 7 -21.48 0.89 -12.80
N ILE A 8 -21.49 2.08 -12.19
CA ILE A 8 -22.68 2.93 -12.06
C ILE A 8 -22.37 4.34 -12.59
N LEU A 9 -23.41 5.16 -12.74
CA LEU A 9 -23.29 6.59 -13.07
C LEU A 9 -24.06 7.41 -12.02
N PRO A 10 -23.58 8.61 -11.65
CA PRO A 10 -24.27 9.46 -10.70
C PRO A 10 -25.55 10.01 -11.32
N ARG A 11 -26.67 9.98 -10.58
CA ARG A 11 -27.96 10.50 -11.05
C ARG A 11 -28.05 12.01 -10.78
N THR A 12 -27.56 12.83 -11.69
CA THR A 12 -27.43 14.29 -11.52
C THR A 12 -28.39 15.13 -12.36
N ALA A 13 -29.16 14.52 -13.26
CA ALA A 13 -29.99 15.20 -14.24
C ALA A 13 -30.97 16.26 -13.67
N LEU A 14 -31.56 16.01 -12.50
CA LEU A 14 -32.49 16.96 -11.87
C LEU A 14 -31.78 18.26 -11.46
N LEU A 15 -30.68 18.13 -10.71
CA LEU A 15 -29.92 19.26 -10.20
C LEU A 15 -29.14 19.97 -11.32
N GLN A 16 -28.63 19.22 -12.29
CA GLN A 16 -28.01 19.80 -13.49
C GLN A 16 -28.99 20.70 -14.25
N LYS A 17 -30.23 20.24 -14.48
CA LYS A 17 -31.27 21.07 -15.12
C LYS A 17 -31.64 22.31 -14.30
N ALA A 18 -31.50 22.25 -12.98
CA ALA A 18 -31.69 23.39 -12.08
C ALA A 18 -30.48 24.35 -12.04
N GLY A 19 -29.37 24.04 -12.72
CA GLY A 19 -28.18 24.88 -12.77
C GLY A 19 -27.09 24.52 -11.74
N ALA A 20 -27.14 23.31 -11.17
CA ALA A 20 -26.10 22.85 -10.26
C ALA A 20 -24.78 22.56 -11.00
N ASN A 21 -23.66 22.99 -10.41
CA ASN A 21 -22.33 22.70 -10.92
C ASN A 21 -22.03 21.20 -10.81
N LEU A 22 -21.41 20.66 -11.86
CA LEU A 22 -20.93 19.28 -11.89
C LEU A 22 -19.40 19.24 -11.89
N THR A 23 -18.84 18.22 -11.25
CA THR A 23 -17.44 17.85 -11.40
C THR A 23 -17.17 17.25 -12.78
N GLU A 24 -15.89 17.08 -13.16
CA GLU A 24 -15.51 16.32 -14.38
C GLU A 24 -16.12 14.91 -14.42
N GLN A 25 -16.27 14.26 -13.26
CA GLN A 25 -16.89 12.94 -13.10
C GLN A 25 -18.43 12.95 -13.13
N GLN A 26 -19.06 14.06 -13.55
CA GLN A 26 -20.52 14.23 -13.65
C GLN A 26 -21.29 14.12 -12.33
N THR A 27 -20.61 14.20 -11.18
CA THR A 27 -21.23 14.30 -9.85
C THR A 27 -21.59 15.75 -9.51
N ILE A 28 -22.56 15.96 -8.61
CA ILE A 28 -22.89 17.27 -8.05
C ILE A 28 -21.69 17.77 -7.23
N GLN A 29 -21.21 18.97 -7.57
CA GLN A 29 -20.19 19.64 -6.78
C GLN A 29 -20.83 20.19 -5.50
N VAL A 30 -20.24 19.85 -4.35
CA VAL A 30 -20.65 20.38 -3.05
C VAL A 30 -19.46 20.92 -2.28
N ASP A 31 -19.71 21.88 -1.37
CA ASP A 31 -18.72 22.32 -0.39
C ASP A 31 -18.62 21.36 0.82
N ALA A 32 -17.78 21.71 1.80
CA ALA A 32 -17.61 20.91 3.03
C ALA A 32 -18.90 20.83 3.87
N ASN A 33 -19.86 21.73 3.68
CA ASN A 33 -21.17 21.72 4.33
C ASN A 33 -22.23 20.97 3.49
N CYS A 34 -21.82 20.27 2.42
CA CYS A 34 -22.69 19.59 1.47
C CYS A 34 -23.67 20.52 0.71
N ARG A 35 -23.35 21.82 0.60
CA ARG A 35 -24.14 22.79 -0.16
C ARG A 35 -23.77 22.74 -1.63
N THR A 36 -24.78 22.85 -2.50
CA THR A 36 -24.57 23.12 -3.93
C THR A 36 -24.36 24.62 -4.16
N ASN A 37 -24.15 25.04 -5.41
CA ASN A 37 -24.18 26.45 -5.80
C ASN A 37 -25.60 27.04 -5.86
N LEU A 38 -26.65 26.22 -5.72
CA LEU A 38 -28.04 26.66 -5.72
C LEU A 38 -28.47 27.03 -4.29
N THR A 39 -29.16 28.16 -4.15
CA THR A 39 -29.68 28.65 -2.85
C THR A 39 -30.59 27.60 -2.20
N ASP A 40 -30.38 27.33 -0.91
CA ASP A 40 -31.16 26.39 -0.09
C ASP A 40 -31.19 24.94 -0.60
N VAL A 41 -30.25 24.55 -1.48
CA VAL A 41 -30.15 23.19 -2.01
C VAL A 41 -28.86 22.52 -1.55
N TYR A 42 -29.04 21.40 -0.86
CA TYR A 42 -27.97 20.49 -0.43
C TYR A 42 -27.98 19.23 -1.28
N ALA A 43 -26.82 18.60 -1.42
CA ALA A 43 -26.70 17.29 -2.08
C ALA A 43 -25.82 16.35 -1.27
N CYS A 44 -26.12 15.06 -1.31
CA CYS A 44 -25.42 14.02 -0.59
C CYS A 44 -25.55 12.68 -1.31
N GLY A 45 -24.97 11.63 -0.74
CA GLY A 45 -25.08 10.29 -1.30
C GLY A 45 -24.06 10.02 -2.40
N VAL A 46 -24.36 9.04 -3.25
CA VAL A 46 -23.45 8.64 -4.35
C VAL A 46 -23.53 9.57 -5.57
N CYS A 47 -24.33 10.64 -5.52
CA CYS A 47 -24.40 11.63 -6.60
C CYS A 47 -23.44 12.81 -6.41
N VAL A 48 -22.73 12.91 -5.28
CA VAL A 48 -21.74 13.97 -5.01
C VAL A 48 -20.31 13.44 -5.07
N SER A 49 -19.35 14.33 -5.32
CA SER A 49 -17.94 14.07 -5.00
C SER A 49 -17.57 14.72 -3.67
N LEU A 50 -16.59 14.13 -2.99
CA LEU A 50 -16.08 14.61 -1.70
C LEU A 50 -14.63 15.05 -1.85
N PRO A 51 -14.12 15.97 -1.02
CA PRO A 51 -12.71 16.35 -1.08
C PRO A 51 -11.81 15.18 -0.67
N GLN A 52 -10.77 14.91 -1.45
CA GLN A 52 -9.79 13.85 -1.17
C GLN A 52 -8.77 14.32 -0.12
N ALA A 53 -8.45 13.49 0.87
CA ALA A 53 -7.69 13.88 2.07
C ALA A 53 -6.25 14.39 1.86
N LEU A 54 -5.61 14.03 0.75
CA LEU A 54 -4.23 14.38 0.40
C LEU A 54 -4.15 15.53 -0.61
N THR A 55 -5.06 15.59 -1.58
CA THR A 55 -5.02 16.58 -2.66
C THR A 55 -6.05 17.69 -2.50
N GLY A 56 -7.10 17.48 -1.70
CA GLY A 56 -8.27 18.37 -1.62
C GLY A 56 -9.17 18.34 -2.86
N GLU A 57 -8.77 17.63 -3.91
CA GLU A 57 -9.53 17.55 -5.15
C GLU A 57 -10.80 16.70 -4.98
N PRO A 58 -11.86 16.96 -5.76
CA PRO A 58 -13.05 16.13 -5.75
C PRO A 58 -12.72 14.68 -6.13
N ILE A 59 -13.15 13.73 -5.31
CA ILE A 59 -13.13 12.30 -5.59
C ILE A 59 -14.54 11.72 -5.48
N TRP A 60 -14.95 10.99 -6.50
CA TRP A 60 -16.19 10.23 -6.48
C TRP A 60 -15.97 8.82 -5.91
N ILE A 61 -16.57 8.56 -4.74
CA ILE A 61 -16.52 7.27 -4.05
C ILE A 61 -17.97 6.79 -3.88
N PRO A 62 -18.50 5.98 -4.82
CA PRO A 62 -19.89 5.54 -4.79
C PRO A 62 -20.10 4.41 -3.76
N GLN A 63 -19.99 4.74 -2.48
CA GLN A 63 -20.12 3.80 -1.36
C GLN A 63 -21.20 4.24 -0.38
N ALA A 64 -21.81 3.28 0.31
CA ALA A 64 -22.81 3.56 1.33
C ALA A 64 -22.24 4.38 2.51
N ALA A 65 -20.99 4.13 2.91
CA ALA A 65 -20.38 4.84 4.04
C ALA A 65 -20.10 6.33 3.76
N SER A 66 -19.68 6.69 2.54
CA SER A 66 -19.55 8.11 2.13
C SER A 66 -20.91 8.76 1.92
N ALA A 67 -21.88 8.00 1.40
CA ALA A 67 -23.25 8.46 1.24
C ALA A 67 -23.91 8.79 2.59
N ASP A 68 -23.75 7.94 3.60
CA ASP A 68 -24.32 8.14 4.93
C ASP A 68 -23.75 9.39 5.63
N LYS A 69 -22.42 9.54 5.64
CA LYS A 69 -21.76 10.71 6.24
C LYS A 69 -22.15 12.03 5.56
N SER A 70 -22.20 12.04 4.22
CA SER A 70 -22.64 13.23 3.48
C SER A 70 -24.12 13.52 3.70
N ALA A 71 -24.97 12.50 3.85
CA ALA A 71 -26.39 12.67 4.15
C ALA A 71 -26.61 13.27 5.55
N GLN A 72 -25.84 12.81 6.54
CA GLN A 72 -25.87 13.37 7.89
C GLN A 72 -25.50 14.87 7.87
N VAL A 73 -24.43 15.25 7.17
CA VAL A 73 -23.99 16.64 7.06
C VAL A 73 -25.01 17.49 6.29
N ALA A 74 -25.48 17.03 5.14
CA ALA A 74 -26.48 17.73 4.34
C ALA A 74 -27.79 17.93 5.12
N GLY A 75 -28.31 16.88 5.77
CA GLY A 75 -29.55 16.95 6.55
C GLY A 75 -29.44 17.87 7.77
N ALA A 76 -28.32 17.78 8.51
CA ALA A 76 -28.03 18.67 9.63
C ALA A 76 -28.02 20.14 9.18
N ASN A 77 -27.35 20.44 8.08
CA ASN A 77 -27.21 21.82 7.60
C ASN A 77 -28.50 22.36 6.96
N ALA A 78 -29.29 21.50 6.31
CA ALA A 78 -30.65 21.84 5.87
C ALA A 78 -31.57 22.18 7.06
N ALA A 79 -31.35 21.58 8.23
CA ALA A 79 -32.07 21.87 9.47
C ALA A 79 -31.51 23.09 10.24
N GLY A 80 -30.54 23.83 9.67
CA GLY A 80 -29.98 25.04 10.28
C GLY A 80 -28.75 24.82 11.17
N LEU A 81 -28.15 23.62 11.17
CA LEU A 81 -26.85 23.39 11.81
C LEU A 81 -25.69 23.83 10.91
N ASN A 82 -24.46 23.72 11.43
CA ASN A 82 -23.23 24.03 10.70
C ASN A 82 -22.18 22.92 10.91
N LEU A 83 -22.46 21.75 10.33
CA LEU A 83 -21.58 20.59 10.33
C LEU A 83 -20.74 20.58 9.04
N GLN A 84 -19.47 20.22 9.16
CA GLN A 84 -18.57 20.04 8.02
C GLN A 84 -18.19 18.57 7.86
N LEU A 85 -18.21 18.10 6.61
CA LEU A 85 -17.71 16.79 6.24
C LEU A 85 -16.19 16.88 6.06
N PRO A 86 -15.39 16.09 6.81
CA PRO A 86 -13.95 16.07 6.60
C PRO A 86 -13.62 15.42 5.24
N PRO A 87 -12.44 15.74 4.67
CA PRO A 87 -11.93 15.05 3.51
C PRO A 87 -11.85 13.52 3.70
N VAL A 88 -11.98 12.79 2.60
CA VAL A 88 -12.05 11.32 2.59
C VAL A 88 -10.83 10.70 1.93
N CYS A 89 -10.40 9.54 2.43
CA CYS A 89 -9.23 8.83 1.89
C CYS A 89 -9.55 7.89 0.72
N GLY A 90 -10.82 7.67 0.36
CA GLY A 90 -11.18 6.70 -0.67
C GLY A 90 -10.97 5.24 -0.27
N THR A 91 -11.14 4.93 1.01
CA THR A 91 -10.95 3.59 1.56
C THR A 91 -11.95 2.59 0.96
N LEU A 92 -11.45 1.48 0.44
CA LEU A 92 -12.25 0.41 -0.14
C LEU A 92 -11.70 -0.94 0.31
N LEU A 93 -12.61 -1.85 0.67
CA LEU A 93 -12.31 -3.23 1.01
C LEU A 93 -13.23 -4.15 0.22
N LEU A 94 -12.65 -5.12 -0.46
CA LEU A 94 -13.34 -6.18 -1.18
C LEU A 94 -12.98 -7.52 -0.57
N ARG A 95 -13.97 -8.39 -0.41
CA ARG A 95 -13.77 -9.80 -0.10
C ARG A 95 -13.99 -10.64 -1.35
N VAL A 96 -12.99 -11.41 -1.73
CA VAL A 96 -13.05 -12.40 -2.82
C VAL A 96 -12.83 -13.77 -2.21
N LEU A 97 -13.90 -14.56 -2.08
CA LEU A 97 -13.87 -15.84 -1.38
C LEU A 97 -13.38 -15.70 0.07
N ASP A 98 -12.18 -16.20 0.36
CA ASP A 98 -11.48 -16.16 1.65
C ASP A 98 -10.41 -15.05 1.73
N GLN A 99 -10.19 -14.30 0.65
CA GLN A 99 -9.22 -13.21 0.58
C GLN A 99 -9.89 -11.85 0.76
N HIS A 100 -9.24 -10.99 1.50
CA HIS A 100 -9.55 -9.57 1.57
C HIS A 100 -8.52 -8.80 0.75
N VAL A 101 -8.98 -7.84 -0.04
CA VAL A 101 -8.14 -6.91 -0.80
C VAL A 101 -8.67 -5.52 -0.54
N GLY A 102 -7.83 -4.62 -0.09
CA GLY A 102 -8.24 -3.28 0.26
C GLY A 102 -7.19 -2.22 -0.05
N PHE A 103 -7.66 -0.99 -0.15
CA PHE A 103 -6.82 0.15 -0.44
C PHE A 103 -7.39 1.42 0.21
N THR A 104 -6.52 2.35 0.58
CA THR A 104 -6.86 3.68 1.08
C THR A 104 -5.79 4.69 0.65
N GLY A 105 -6.17 5.95 0.42
CA GLY A 105 -5.29 7.03 -0.04
C GLY A 105 -5.29 7.19 -1.55
N LEU A 106 -4.11 7.34 -2.16
CA LEU A 106 -3.95 7.44 -3.61
C LEU A 106 -3.29 6.19 -4.20
N SER A 107 -3.79 5.77 -5.37
CA SER A 107 -3.15 4.70 -6.15
C SER A 107 -1.82 5.18 -6.70
N ARG A 108 -0.93 4.24 -7.06
CA ARG A 108 0.41 4.58 -7.55
C ARG A 108 0.37 5.54 -8.74
N LYS A 109 -0.50 5.25 -9.71
CA LYS A 109 -0.71 6.09 -10.90
C LYS A 109 -1.13 7.52 -10.55
N ILE A 110 -2.05 7.69 -9.60
CA ILE A 110 -2.52 9.01 -9.19
C ILE A 110 -1.45 9.72 -8.36
N ALA A 111 -0.80 9.01 -7.44
CA ALA A 111 0.29 9.54 -6.62
C ALA A 111 1.45 10.05 -7.49
N ASP A 112 1.92 9.25 -8.45
CA ASP A 112 2.99 9.66 -9.38
C ASP A 112 2.57 10.88 -10.22
N ALA A 113 1.30 10.95 -10.65
CA ALA A 113 0.80 12.11 -11.39
C ALA A 113 0.71 13.39 -10.55
N LYS A 114 0.48 13.29 -9.23
CA LYS A 114 0.30 14.43 -8.32
C LYS A 114 1.57 14.88 -7.61
N PHE A 115 2.41 13.93 -7.23
CA PHE A 115 3.63 14.17 -6.43
C PHE A 115 4.92 13.86 -7.19
N GLY A 116 4.82 13.31 -8.40
CA GLY A 116 5.96 13.06 -9.27
C GLY A 116 6.97 12.07 -8.69
N SER A 117 8.24 12.32 -8.96
CA SER A 117 9.35 11.46 -8.57
C SER A 117 9.64 11.43 -7.07
N ALA A 118 8.93 12.21 -6.25
CA ALA A 118 9.04 12.17 -4.80
C ALA A 118 8.35 10.93 -4.19
N VAL A 119 7.40 10.31 -4.90
CA VAL A 119 6.71 9.12 -4.40
C VAL A 119 7.68 7.94 -4.35
N ARG A 120 7.76 7.32 -3.17
CA ARG A 120 8.43 6.04 -2.95
C ARG A 120 7.43 5.01 -2.49
N SER A 121 7.77 3.74 -2.66
CA SER A 121 6.89 2.66 -2.28
C SER A 121 7.66 1.46 -1.77
N VAL A 122 7.17 0.89 -0.68
CA VAL A 122 7.65 -0.38 -0.13
C VAL A 122 6.59 -1.45 -0.28
N MET A 123 7.06 -2.69 -0.38
CA MET A 123 6.21 -3.87 -0.28
C MET A 123 6.82 -4.82 0.76
N ILE A 124 5.96 -5.30 1.65
CA ILE A 124 6.32 -6.37 2.58
C ILE A 124 5.28 -7.49 2.51
N ILE A 125 5.71 -8.68 2.89
CA ILE A 125 4.83 -9.79 3.22
C ILE A 125 5.17 -10.17 4.65
N ALA A 126 4.19 -10.09 5.55
CA ALA A 126 4.39 -10.32 6.97
C ALA A 126 3.28 -11.21 7.55
N PRO A 127 3.54 -11.95 8.64
CA PRO A 127 2.51 -12.70 9.34
C PRO A 127 1.36 -11.79 9.81
N ASP A 128 0.12 -12.24 9.68
CA ASP A 128 -1.06 -11.48 10.15
C ASP A 128 -1.20 -11.46 11.69
N ARG A 129 -0.53 -12.39 12.36
CA ARG A 129 -0.42 -12.61 13.81
C ARG A 129 0.87 -13.37 14.13
N GLU A 130 1.07 -13.77 15.39
CA GLU A 130 2.25 -14.57 15.76
C GLU A 130 2.34 -15.87 14.96
N SER A 131 3.51 -16.11 14.33
CA SER A 131 3.69 -17.16 13.33
C SER A 131 3.72 -18.59 13.89
N PHE A 132 3.82 -18.75 15.21
CA PHE A 132 3.75 -20.05 15.87
C PHE A 132 2.32 -20.57 16.04
N LEU A 133 1.31 -19.78 15.67
CA LEU A 133 -0.10 -20.18 15.75
C LEU A 133 -0.55 -20.96 14.50
N PRO A 134 -1.44 -21.96 14.66
CA PRO A 134 -1.89 -22.80 13.54
C PRO A 134 -2.52 -22.05 12.37
N ASP A 135 -3.30 -21.01 12.65
CA ASP A 135 -4.05 -20.23 11.64
C ASP A 135 -3.33 -18.94 11.22
N ALA A 136 -2.03 -18.82 11.52
CA ALA A 136 -1.25 -17.66 11.12
C ALA A 136 -1.12 -17.61 9.60
N GLY A 137 -1.73 -16.59 9.00
CA GLY A 137 -1.59 -16.28 7.59
C GLY A 137 -0.55 -15.20 7.35
N HIS A 138 -0.48 -14.76 6.09
CA HIS A 138 0.31 -13.59 5.70
C HIS A 138 -0.60 -12.49 5.18
N ILE A 139 -0.15 -11.26 5.39
CA ILE A 139 -0.68 -10.07 4.76
C ILE A 139 0.42 -9.44 3.90
N THR A 140 0.07 -9.13 2.67
CA THR A 140 0.88 -8.29 1.79
C THR A 140 0.49 -6.85 2.05
N VAL A 141 1.48 -5.99 2.30
CA VAL A 141 1.27 -4.55 2.47
C VAL A 141 2.13 -3.82 1.44
N GLN A 142 1.49 -3.03 0.60
CA GLN A 142 2.14 -2.07 -0.27
C GLN A 142 1.84 -0.66 0.23
N MET A 143 2.88 0.09 0.58
CA MET A 143 2.75 1.44 1.12
C MET A 143 3.48 2.43 0.23
N GLN A 144 2.82 3.54 -0.05
CA GLN A 144 3.36 4.69 -0.77
C GLN A 144 3.50 5.87 0.19
N PHE A 145 4.57 6.61 0.04
CA PHE A 145 4.87 7.77 0.87
C PHE A 145 5.63 8.83 0.07
N ASP A 146 5.51 10.08 0.52
CA ASP A 146 6.29 11.20 0.00
C ASP A 146 7.71 11.12 0.58
N ASN A 147 8.73 10.99 -0.27
CA ASN A 147 10.11 10.89 0.19
C ASN A 147 10.63 12.17 0.86
N ALA A 148 10.06 13.34 0.55
CA ALA A 148 10.53 14.62 1.08
C ALA A 148 10.16 14.83 2.55
N ASN A 149 8.95 14.42 2.96
CA ASN A 149 8.43 14.63 4.31
C ASN A 149 7.99 13.34 5.03
N GLY A 150 7.89 12.22 4.30
CA GLY A 150 7.46 10.90 4.76
C GLY A 150 5.98 10.73 4.99
N ARG A 151 5.13 11.68 4.59
CA ARG A 151 3.68 11.51 4.73
C ARG A 151 3.23 10.28 3.97
N VAL A 152 2.38 9.49 4.61
CA VAL A 152 1.78 8.30 3.97
C VAL A 152 0.77 8.78 2.91
N ILE A 153 0.95 8.32 1.68
CA ILE A 153 0.13 8.71 0.51
C ILE A 153 -0.94 7.65 0.22
N GLY A 154 -0.60 6.37 0.36
CA GLY A 154 -1.52 5.32 0.00
C GLY A 154 -1.06 3.99 0.53
N VAL A 155 -2.01 3.14 0.89
CA VAL A 155 -1.73 1.79 1.36
C VAL A 155 -2.71 0.83 0.70
N ALA A 156 -2.17 -0.21 0.08
CA ALA A 156 -2.92 -1.35 -0.43
C ALA A 156 -2.51 -2.60 0.33
N MET A 157 -3.46 -3.47 0.62
CA MET A 157 -3.24 -4.68 1.37
C MET A 157 -4.04 -5.85 0.80
N SER A 158 -3.48 -7.05 0.92
CA SER A 158 -4.21 -8.28 0.65
C SER A 158 -3.82 -9.38 1.64
N GLY A 159 -4.79 -10.23 1.97
CA GLY A 159 -4.57 -11.34 2.89
C GLY A 159 -5.90 -11.92 3.39
N ARG A 160 -5.82 -13.07 4.07
CA ARG A 160 -7.00 -13.76 4.59
C ARG A 160 -7.56 -13.08 5.83
N ASN A 161 -6.70 -12.65 6.75
CA ASN A 161 -7.10 -12.16 8.06
C ASN A 161 -6.60 -10.74 8.34
N GLY A 162 -7.46 -9.95 8.99
CA GLY A 162 -7.09 -8.68 9.62
C GLY A 162 -6.63 -7.59 8.66
N VAL A 163 -6.99 -7.66 7.38
CA VAL A 163 -6.75 -6.61 6.38
C VAL A 163 -7.54 -5.36 6.72
N ASP A 164 -8.83 -5.52 7.03
CA ASP A 164 -9.75 -4.49 7.53
C ASP A 164 -9.14 -3.67 8.68
N LYS A 165 -8.69 -4.33 9.75
CA LYS A 165 -8.09 -3.70 10.93
C LYS A 165 -6.93 -2.76 10.55
N ARG A 166 -6.01 -3.23 9.69
CA ARG A 166 -4.83 -2.43 9.30
C ARG A 166 -5.19 -1.36 8.28
N LEU A 167 -6.18 -1.62 7.43
CA LEU A 167 -6.65 -0.63 6.46
C LEU A 167 -7.31 0.56 7.14
N ASP A 168 -8.07 0.34 8.22
CA ASP A 168 -8.67 1.41 9.02
C ASP A 168 -7.62 2.26 9.73
N VAL A 169 -6.57 1.63 10.30
CA VAL A 169 -5.43 2.36 10.88
C VAL A 169 -4.69 3.15 9.80
N ALA A 170 -4.47 2.58 8.63
CA ALA A 170 -3.83 3.27 7.51
C ALA A 170 -4.67 4.47 7.02
N ALA A 171 -5.99 4.32 6.92
CA ALA A 171 -6.89 5.40 6.55
C ALA A 171 -6.86 6.53 7.59
N THR A 172 -6.85 6.17 8.88
CA THR A 172 -6.71 7.12 9.99
C THR A 172 -5.37 7.85 9.94
N ALA A 173 -4.27 7.14 9.67
CA ALA A 173 -2.94 7.71 9.55
C ALA A 173 -2.84 8.71 8.38
N ILE A 174 -3.41 8.36 7.21
CA ILE A 174 -3.45 9.23 6.03
C ILE A 174 -4.29 10.48 6.32
N ALA A 175 -5.49 10.32 6.88
CA ALA A 175 -6.35 11.44 7.25
C ALA A 175 -5.68 12.38 8.28
N GLY A 176 -4.96 11.80 9.25
CA GLY A 176 -4.19 12.54 10.24
C GLY A 176 -2.86 13.09 9.72
N GLY A 177 -2.48 12.78 8.48
CA GLY A 177 -1.23 13.26 7.89
C GLY A 177 0.04 12.68 8.49
N LEU A 178 -0.03 11.50 9.12
CA LEU A 178 1.10 10.86 9.79
C LEU A 178 2.23 10.55 8.80
N THR A 179 3.46 10.62 9.28
CA THR A 179 4.64 10.16 8.54
C THR A 179 4.87 8.66 8.73
N VAL A 180 5.68 8.06 7.86
CA VAL A 180 6.12 6.66 7.97
C VAL A 180 6.87 6.39 9.28
N GLU A 181 7.61 7.36 9.83
CA GLU A 181 8.27 7.22 11.14
C GLU A 181 7.26 7.18 12.29
N GLN A 182 6.25 8.04 12.24
CA GLN A 182 5.19 8.04 13.24
C GLN A 182 4.37 6.74 13.15
N LEU A 183 4.04 6.31 11.94
CA LEU A 183 3.31 5.07 11.70
C LEU A 183 4.11 3.83 12.13
N ALA A 184 5.43 3.84 11.99
CA ALA A 184 6.30 2.75 12.44
C ALA A 184 6.27 2.56 13.97
N LEU A 185 5.95 3.60 14.73
CA LEU A 185 6.00 3.62 16.19
C LEU A 185 4.61 3.65 16.87
N LEU A 186 3.52 3.49 16.11
CA LEU A 186 2.18 3.41 16.70
C LEU A 186 2.07 2.22 17.66
N ASP A 187 1.55 2.48 18.86
CA ASP A 187 1.20 1.47 19.85
C ASP A 187 -0.15 0.83 19.49
N LEU A 188 -0.08 -0.29 18.76
CA LEU A 188 -1.25 -1.03 18.28
C LEU A 188 -1.56 -2.22 19.18
N SER A 189 -2.84 -2.56 19.31
CA SER A 189 -3.28 -3.66 20.17
C SER A 189 -2.59 -4.98 19.81
N TYR A 190 -2.07 -5.65 20.86
CA TYR A 190 -1.35 -6.90 20.76
C TYR A 190 -2.00 -7.99 21.62
N ALA A 191 -2.24 -9.14 20.99
CA ALA A 191 -2.43 -10.42 21.62
C ALA A 191 -1.97 -11.48 20.60
N PRO A 192 -1.27 -12.57 21.00
CA PRO A 192 -0.68 -13.50 20.04
C PRO A 192 -1.64 -13.98 18.94
N ALA A 193 -2.91 -14.24 19.31
CA ALA A 193 -3.97 -14.70 18.41
C ALA A 193 -4.49 -13.64 17.42
N CYS A 194 -4.22 -12.36 17.67
CA CYS A 194 -4.81 -11.23 16.95
C CYS A 194 -3.78 -10.34 16.23
N ASN A 195 -2.52 -10.36 16.70
CA ASN A 195 -1.44 -9.55 16.14
C ASN A 195 -0.06 -10.14 16.47
N GLY A 196 0.95 -9.76 15.69
CA GLY A 196 2.35 -9.99 16.06
C GLY A 196 2.88 -8.86 16.95
N THR A 197 3.99 -9.10 17.65
CA THR A 197 4.69 -8.07 18.45
C THR A 197 5.05 -6.81 17.65
N ARG A 198 5.18 -6.95 16.32
CA ARG A 198 5.17 -5.82 15.39
C ARG A 198 4.07 -6.05 14.36
N ASP A 199 3.09 -5.14 14.35
CA ASP A 199 2.00 -5.21 13.39
C ASP A 199 2.55 -5.07 11.96
N PRO A 200 1.99 -5.79 10.96
CA PRO A 200 2.40 -5.65 9.56
C PRO A 200 2.44 -4.21 9.06
N LEU A 201 1.50 -3.35 9.50
CA LEU A 201 1.51 -1.94 9.13
C LEU A 201 2.71 -1.19 9.73
N ASN A 202 3.08 -1.46 10.98
CA ASN A 202 4.29 -0.89 11.59
C ASN A 202 5.56 -1.40 10.87
N VAL A 203 5.59 -2.68 10.49
CA VAL A 203 6.73 -3.25 9.74
C VAL A 203 6.87 -2.57 8.38
N ALA A 204 5.76 -2.37 7.64
CA ALA A 204 5.78 -1.68 6.36
C ALA A 204 6.30 -0.24 6.51
N ALA A 205 5.79 0.48 7.50
CA ALA A 205 6.21 1.83 7.81
C ALA A 205 7.69 1.91 8.26
N THR A 206 8.17 0.92 9.01
CA THR A 206 9.59 0.80 9.39
C THR A 206 10.47 0.66 8.15
N VAL A 207 10.10 -0.21 7.22
CA VAL A 207 10.84 -0.40 5.96
C VAL A 207 10.81 0.89 5.13
N ALA A 208 9.67 1.58 5.07
CA ALA A 208 9.55 2.87 4.39
C ALA A 208 10.46 3.95 5.01
N ALA A 209 10.48 4.07 6.33
CA ALA A 209 11.38 4.98 7.04
C ALA A 209 12.85 4.66 6.74
N MET A 210 13.23 3.36 6.73
CA MET A 210 14.58 2.93 6.40
C MET A 210 14.97 3.22 4.94
N GLU A 211 14.04 3.06 3.99
CA GLU A 211 14.25 3.43 2.59
C GLU A 211 14.46 4.94 2.46
N ARG A 212 13.62 5.75 3.12
CA ARG A 212 13.75 7.21 3.15
C ARG A 212 15.09 7.67 3.72
N SER A 213 15.60 6.98 4.74
CA SER A 213 16.93 7.25 5.32
C SER A 213 18.10 6.69 4.52
N GLY A 214 17.87 5.98 3.40
CA GLY A 214 18.92 5.40 2.57
C GLY A 214 19.58 4.12 3.12
N PHE A 215 19.08 3.56 4.23
CA PHE A 215 19.59 2.33 4.83
C PHE A 215 19.06 1.05 4.18
N CYS A 216 18.04 1.18 3.33
CA CYS A 216 17.36 0.11 2.63
C CYS A 216 17.32 0.41 1.12
N ARG A 217 17.81 -0.52 0.30
CA ARG A 217 17.68 -0.49 -1.17
C ARG A 217 16.93 -1.73 -1.62
N ALA A 218 15.61 -1.60 -1.68
CA ALA A 218 14.73 -2.63 -2.18
C ALA A 218 14.63 -2.56 -3.72
N MET A 219 14.53 -3.71 -4.36
CA MET A 219 14.11 -3.84 -5.75
C MET A 219 12.68 -4.36 -5.76
N SER A 220 11.77 -3.71 -6.49
CA SER A 220 10.42 -4.25 -6.68
C SER A 220 10.46 -5.45 -7.62
N ALA A 221 9.50 -6.37 -7.49
CA ALA A 221 9.41 -7.49 -8.40
C ALA A 221 9.13 -7.06 -9.86
N GLU A 222 8.57 -5.87 -10.09
CA GLU A 222 8.32 -5.34 -11.44
C GLU A 222 9.63 -4.84 -12.06
N SER A 223 10.40 -4.04 -11.29
CA SER A 223 11.74 -3.64 -11.70
C SER A 223 12.64 -4.84 -11.91
N PHE A 224 12.44 -5.90 -11.12
CA PHE A 224 13.14 -7.15 -11.28
C PHE A 224 12.75 -7.84 -12.59
N LEU A 225 11.47 -8.06 -12.89
CA LEU A 225 11.03 -8.74 -14.11
C LEU A 225 11.41 -8.00 -15.41
N ASN A 226 11.50 -6.67 -15.36
CA ASN A 226 11.80 -5.83 -16.53
C ASN A 226 13.31 -5.55 -16.73
N ALA A 227 14.17 -5.91 -15.77
CA ALA A 227 15.60 -5.65 -15.87
C ALA A 227 16.34 -6.78 -16.60
N ASP A 228 17.41 -6.42 -17.33
CA ASP A 228 18.40 -7.39 -17.78
C ASP A 228 19.32 -7.74 -16.61
N HIS A 229 19.35 -9.03 -16.26
CA HIS A 229 20.19 -9.56 -15.17
C HIS A 229 21.42 -10.29 -15.69
N SER A 230 21.77 -10.12 -16.97
CA SER A 230 22.97 -10.72 -17.55
C SER A 230 24.22 -10.34 -16.74
N GLY A 231 24.87 -11.34 -16.14
CA GLY A 231 26.06 -11.15 -15.30
C GLY A 231 25.77 -10.87 -13.82
N ALA A 232 24.51 -10.65 -13.43
CA ALA A 232 24.14 -10.47 -12.03
C ALA A 232 24.11 -11.81 -11.27
N THR A 233 24.36 -11.75 -9.96
CA THR A 233 24.28 -12.92 -9.08
C THR A 233 23.04 -12.86 -8.19
N CYS A 234 22.27 -13.94 -8.17
CA CYS A 234 21.18 -14.13 -7.23
C CYS A 234 21.73 -14.83 -5.97
N LEU A 235 21.81 -14.08 -4.87
CA LEU A 235 22.17 -14.62 -3.57
C LEU A 235 20.90 -14.99 -2.81
N ASP A 236 20.60 -16.29 -2.79
CA ASP A 236 19.49 -16.84 -2.06
C ASP A 236 19.88 -17.07 -0.59
N VAL A 237 19.24 -16.35 0.32
CA VAL A 237 19.48 -16.42 1.77
C VAL A 237 18.33 -17.03 2.56
N SER A 238 17.38 -17.67 1.87
CA SER A 238 16.29 -18.44 2.45
C SER A 238 16.79 -19.56 3.37
N SER A 239 15.95 -19.98 4.34
CA SER A 239 16.25 -21.11 5.22
C SER A 239 16.35 -22.42 4.44
N GLY A 240 15.48 -22.59 3.45
CA GLY A 240 15.57 -23.63 2.44
C GLY A 240 15.59 -22.99 1.06
N SER A 241 16.49 -23.45 0.19
CA SER A 241 16.70 -22.89 -1.16
C SER A 241 15.37 -22.72 -1.89
N VAL A 242 15.03 -21.50 -2.29
CA VAL A 242 13.82 -21.23 -3.06
C VAL A 242 14.05 -21.63 -4.52
N THR A 243 13.20 -22.49 -5.06
CA THR A 243 13.43 -23.17 -6.36
C THR A 243 13.60 -22.21 -7.53
N GLU A 244 13.00 -21.03 -7.42
CA GLU A 244 13.06 -20.00 -8.46
C GLU A 244 14.39 -19.27 -8.44
N THR A 245 15.23 -19.66 -9.38
CA THR A 245 16.28 -18.76 -9.86
C THR A 245 15.68 -17.95 -10.99
N PRO A 246 15.68 -16.61 -10.88
CA PRO A 246 15.38 -15.78 -12.03
C PRO A 246 16.26 -16.09 -13.24
N ARG A 247 15.68 -16.08 -14.45
CA ARG A 247 16.37 -16.48 -15.68
C ARG A 247 17.66 -15.67 -15.91
N GLY A 248 18.75 -16.37 -16.22
CA GLY A 248 20.02 -15.76 -16.63
C GLY A 248 20.98 -15.37 -15.49
N MET A 249 20.58 -15.52 -14.22
CA MET A 249 21.45 -15.20 -13.08
C MET A 249 22.24 -16.42 -12.61
N ARG A 250 23.48 -16.19 -12.15
CA ARG A 250 24.19 -17.18 -11.33
C ARG A 250 23.49 -17.26 -9.97
N LYS A 251 23.04 -18.44 -9.56
CA LYS A 251 22.50 -18.66 -8.20
C LYS A 251 23.59 -19.09 -7.23
N LEU A 252 23.57 -18.48 -6.05
CA LEU A 252 24.33 -18.92 -4.89
C LEU A 252 23.40 -19.01 -3.70
N HIS A 253 23.32 -20.17 -3.04
CA HIS A 253 22.50 -20.34 -1.84
C HIS A 253 23.39 -20.36 -0.60
N ILE A 254 23.20 -19.34 0.25
CA ILE A 254 23.86 -19.21 1.55
C ILE A 254 22.79 -18.77 2.55
N PRO A 255 22.27 -19.68 3.39
CA PRO A 255 21.31 -19.32 4.42
C PRO A 255 21.80 -18.12 5.25
N LEU A 256 20.91 -17.19 5.58
CA LEU A 256 21.24 -15.96 6.31
C LEU A 256 22.12 -16.19 7.55
N GLU A 257 21.85 -17.26 8.30
CA GLU A 257 22.56 -17.63 9.52
C GLU A 257 24.04 -18.02 9.26
N GLU A 258 24.33 -18.51 8.05
CA GLU A 258 25.66 -18.92 7.61
C GLU A 258 26.40 -17.80 6.87
N LEU A 259 25.69 -16.78 6.38
CA LEU A 259 26.24 -15.74 5.50
C LEU A 259 27.51 -15.09 6.04
N ARG A 260 27.58 -14.81 7.34
CA ARG A 260 28.79 -14.22 7.96
C ARG A 260 29.99 -15.16 7.93
N LYS A 261 29.78 -16.47 8.11
CA LYS A 261 30.82 -17.49 8.13
C LYS A 261 31.29 -17.85 6.72
N ARG A 262 30.38 -17.76 5.74
CA ARG A 262 30.58 -18.10 4.33
C ARG A 262 30.80 -16.87 3.45
N MET A 263 31.22 -15.74 4.05
CA MET A 263 31.39 -14.47 3.34
C MET A 263 32.42 -14.57 2.21
N SER A 264 33.46 -15.39 2.38
CA SER A 264 34.51 -15.60 1.38
C SER A 264 34.01 -16.20 0.08
N GLU A 265 32.87 -16.90 0.07
CA GLU A 265 32.24 -17.40 -1.17
C GLU A 265 31.74 -16.27 -2.07
N LEU A 266 31.66 -15.05 -1.53
CA LEU A 266 31.29 -13.87 -2.29
C LEU A 266 32.51 -13.11 -2.84
N ASP A 267 33.75 -13.47 -2.50
CA ASP A 267 34.93 -12.68 -2.89
C ASP A 267 35.04 -12.56 -4.42
N ASP A 268 34.84 -13.66 -5.14
CA ASP A 268 34.88 -13.72 -6.62
C ASP A 268 33.54 -13.35 -7.31
N VAL A 269 32.52 -12.98 -6.54
CA VAL A 269 31.21 -12.60 -7.08
C VAL A 269 31.23 -11.14 -7.54
N GLN A 270 30.68 -10.85 -8.72
CA GLN A 270 30.57 -9.48 -9.24
C GLN A 270 29.75 -8.58 -8.29
N ASP A 271 29.93 -7.27 -8.41
CA ASP A 271 29.31 -6.31 -7.49
C ASP A 271 27.77 -6.27 -7.56
N ASP A 272 27.17 -6.71 -8.69
CA ASP A 272 25.70 -6.72 -8.86
C ASP A 272 25.08 -7.99 -8.26
N ILE A 273 24.57 -7.84 -7.04
CA ILE A 273 23.98 -8.93 -6.26
C ILE A 273 22.52 -8.59 -5.96
N VAL A 274 21.62 -9.47 -6.41
CA VAL A 274 20.22 -9.46 -6.00
C VAL A 274 20.01 -10.52 -4.93
N VAL A 275 19.66 -10.08 -3.73
CA VAL A 275 19.42 -10.95 -2.59
C VAL A 275 17.97 -11.40 -2.56
N LEU A 276 17.76 -12.71 -2.56
CA LEU A 276 16.46 -13.36 -2.54
C LEU A 276 16.22 -14.05 -1.19
N SER A 277 14.98 -14.03 -0.74
CA SER A 277 14.49 -14.83 0.38
C SER A 277 13.01 -15.13 0.15
N GLU A 278 12.36 -15.86 1.06
CA GLU A 278 10.96 -16.26 0.96
C GLU A 278 10.03 -15.04 0.87
N TYR A 279 10.23 -14.05 1.76
CA TYR A 279 9.36 -12.87 1.94
C TYR A 279 10.09 -11.52 1.91
N GLY A 280 11.42 -11.52 1.69
CA GLY A 280 12.24 -10.30 1.60
C GLY A 280 12.93 -9.88 2.91
N ARG A 281 12.38 -10.22 4.08
CA ARG A 281 12.98 -9.84 5.39
C ARG A 281 14.41 -10.35 5.57
N ARG A 282 14.65 -11.64 5.28
CA ARG A 282 16.00 -12.23 5.37
C ARG A 282 16.92 -11.58 4.34
N GLY A 283 16.40 -11.28 3.15
CA GLY A 283 17.11 -10.51 2.12
C GLY A 283 17.58 -9.15 2.61
N TYR A 284 16.71 -8.37 3.27
CA TYR A 284 17.10 -7.10 3.89
C TYR A 284 18.21 -7.28 4.94
N LEU A 285 18.09 -8.26 5.84
CA LEU A 285 19.13 -8.50 6.86
C LEU A 285 20.47 -8.87 6.21
N ALA A 286 20.44 -9.66 5.13
CA ALA A 286 21.62 -9.99 4.36
C ALA A 286 22.24 -8.75 3.70
N THR A 287 21.46 -7.82 3.14
CA THR A 287 22.04 -6.57 2.60
C THR A 287 22.70 -5.73 3.69
N ARG A 288 22.17 -5.74 4.91
CA ARG A 288 22.83 -5.08 6.06
C ARG A 288 24.15 -5.74 6.42
N ILE A 289 24.22 -7.07 6.43
CA ILE A 289 25.48 -7.79 6.65
C ILE A 289 26.48 -7.43 5.53
N LEU A 290 26.04 -7.43 4.28
CA LEU A 290 26.86 -7.15 3.11
C LEU A 290 27.27 -5.68 2.99
N SER A 291 26.57 -4.74 3.64
CA SER A 291 26.98 -3.33 3.68
C SER A 291 28.32 -3.11 4.40
N GLY A 292 28.76 -4.05 5.23
CA GLY A 292 30.11 -4.07 5.81
C GLY A 292 31.17 -4.73 4.92
N SER A 293 30.78 -5.29 3.77
CA SER A 293 31.68 -5.88 2.79
C SER A 293 32.11 -4.86 1.73
N GLN A 294 33.03 -5.24 0.83
CA GLN A 294 33.45 -4.38 -0.28
C GLN A 294 32.43 -4.34 -1.45
N LYS A 295 31.30 -5.07 -1.37
CA LYS A 295 30.30 -5.16 -2.44
C LYS A 295 29.51 -3.88 -2.60
N LYS A 296 29.46 -3.35 -3.83
CA LYS A 296 28.90 -2.01 -4.10
C LYS A 296 27.42 -2.00 -4.49
N ASN A 297 26.94 -3.02 -5.21
CA ASN A 297 25.60 -3.03 -5.81
C ASN A 297 24.73 -4.17 -5.27
N VAL A 298 24.51 -4.17 -3.95
CA VAL A 298 23.65 -5.16 -3.28
C VAL A 298 22.22 -4.61 -3.12
N ARG A 299 21.24 -5.30 -3.69
CA ARG A 299 19.81 -4.99 -3.58
C ARG A 299 19.07 -6.24 -3.13
N PHE A 300 17.99 -6.13 -2.37
CA PHE A 300 17.13 -7.28 -2.07
C PHE A 300 15.79 -7.15 -2.78
N LEU A 301 15.18 -8.28 -3.09
CA LEU A 301 13.86 -8.32 -3.70
C LEU A 301 12.77 -8.08 -2.64
N ALA A 302 12.01 -7.00 -2.78
CA ALA A 302 10.86 -6.70 -1.94
C ALA A 302 9.79 -7.79 -2.10
N GLY A 303 9.24 -8.28 -0.97
CA GLY A 303 8.31 -9.41 -0.97
C GLY A 303 8.96 -10.77 -1.26
N GLY A 304 10.26 -10.84 -1.57
CA GLY A 304 10.97 -12.09 -1.83
C GLY A 304 10.42 -12.88 -3.01
N ALA A 305 10.67 -14.19 -3.01
CA ALA A 305 10.18 -15.11 -4.04
C ALA A 305 8.63 -15.14 -4.09
N THR A 306 7.98 -15.04 -2.93
CA THR A 306 6.51 -15.00 -2.86
C THR A 306 5.93 -13.80 -3.60
N GLY A 307 6.52 -12.61 -3.41
CA GLY A 307 6.11 -11.40 -4.11
C GLY A 307 6.38 -11.47 -5.62
N LEU A 308 7.50 -12.08 -6.02
CA LEU A 308 7.82 -12.31 -7.44
C LEU A 308 6.78 -13.19 -8.13
N ASN A 309 6.41 -14.29 -7.48
CA ASN A 309 5.40 -15.23 -7.98
C ASN A 309 4.00 -14.65 -8.09
N GLY A 310 3.62 -13.85 -7.10
CA GLY A 310 2.34 -13.15 -7.15
C GLY A 310 2.19 -12.26 -8.38
N MET A 311 3.29 -11.71 -8.91
CA MET A 311 3.25 -10.86 -10.10
C MET A 311 3.51 -11.60 -11.41
N SER A 312 4.34 -12.65 -11.41
CA SER A 312 4.58 -13.44 -12.62
C SER A 312 3.29 -14.11 -13.14
N GLY A 313 2.37 -14.50 -12.25
CA GLY A 313 1.05 -15.01 -12.62
C GLY A 313 0.03 -13.94 -13.09
N ILE A 314 0.35 -12.65 -12.97
CA ILE A 314 -0.47 -11.53 -13.47
C ILE A 314 0.02 -11.08 -14.87
N VAL A 315 1.31 -11.28 -15.17
CA VAL A 315 1.95 -10.87 -16.44
C VAL A 315 1.92 -11.98 -17.50
N SER A 316 1.54 -13.21 -17.12
CA SER A 316 1.40 -14.37 -18.02
C SER A 316 0.02 -14.51 -18.65
#